data_AF-A0A7X7E8Y2-F1
#
_entry.id   AF-A0A7X7E8Y2-F1
#
_cell.length_a   1.000
_cell.length_b   1.000
_cell.length_c   1.000
_cell.angle_alpha   90.00
_cell.angle_beta   90.00
_cell.angle_gamma   90.00
#
_symmetry.space_group_name_H-M   'P 1'
#
loop_
_entity.id
_entity.type
_entity.pdbx_description
1 polymer ?
#
loop_
_entity_poly.entity_id
_entity_poly.type
_entity_poly.pdbx_seq_one_letter_code
_entity_poly.pdbx_strand_id
1 'polypeptide(L)'
;MSRDEAKLIRQLSLLSFLLNRSRPSTAREIQETVEGYGDMSDETFARRFSGDRADLAKIGIEVRVAGTPETAEAAESQLYLLSEE
;
A
#
# COMPACT_ATOMS: atom_id res chain seq x y z
N MET A 1 -21.73 -0.97 -3.50
CA MET A 1 -20.91 0.11 -2.93
C MET A 1 -20.59 1.13 -4.00
N SER A 2 -20.53 2.40 -3.65
CA SER A 2 -20.08 3.43 -4.60
C SER A 2 -18.57 3.28 -4.87
N ARG A 3 -18.08 3.80 -6.00
CA ARG A 3 -16.65 3.77 -6.35
C ARG A 3 -15.78 4.48 -5.29
N ASP A 4 -16.32 5.53 -4.70
CA ASP A 4 -15.63 6.35 -3.70
C ASP A 4 -15.59 5.65 -2.34
N GLU A 5 -16.67 5.00 -1.95
CA GLU A 5 -16.75 4.15 -0.76
C GLU A 5 -15.73 3.00 -0.83
N ALA A 6 -15.66 2.30 -1.96
CA ALA A 6 -14.68 1.23 -2.16
C ALA A 6 -13.22 1.74 -2.11
N LYS A 7 -12.98 2.99 -2.50
CA LYS A 7 -11.65 3.61 -2.38
C LYS A 7 -11.34 3.95 -0.93
N LEU A 8 -12.29 4.56 -0.21
CA LEU A 8 -12.12 4.91 1.19
C LEU A 8 -11.82 3.67 2.05
N ILE A 9 -12.53 2.56 1.81
CA ILE A 9 -12.27 1.28 2.48
C ILE A 9 -10.82 0.84 2.24
N ARG A 10 -10.35 0.79 0.99
CA ARG A 10 -8.96 0.39 0.70
C ARG A 10 -7.94 1.28 1.40
N GLN A 11 -8.15 2.59 1.43
CA GLN A 11 -7.23 3.53 2.06
C GLN A 11 -7.18 3.36 3.59
N LEU A 12 -8.34 3.28 4.25
CA LEU A 12 -8.41 3.08 5.69
C LEU A 12 -7.87 1.71 6.10
N SER A 13 -8.19 0.67 5.34
CA SER A 13 -7.69 -0.67 5.59
C SER A 13 -6.18 -0.79 5.35
N LEU A 14 -5.63 -0.09 4.34
CA LEU A 14 -4.18 0.00 4.12
C LEU A 14 -3.48 0.70 5.29
N LEU A 15 -4.02 1.83 5.75
CA LEU A 15 -3.46 2.55 6.91
C LEU A 15 -3.49 1.69 8.17
N SER A 16 -4.65 1.08 8.47
CA SER A 16 -4.81 0.17 9.61
C SER A 16 -3.84 -1.00 9.54
N PHE A 17 -3.65 -1.58 8.36
CA PHE A 17 -2.67 -2.63 8.14
C PHE A 17 -1.26 -2.15 8.49
N LEU A 18 -0.80 -1.02 7.92
CA LEU A 18 0.58 -0.57 8.11
C LEU A 18 0.86 -0.05 9.54
N LEU A 19 -0.11 0.59 10.19
CA LEU A 19 0.01 1.05 11.58
C LEU A 19 0.21 -0.10 12.58
N ASN A 20 -0.34 -1.28 12.28
CA ASN A 20 -0.24 -2.47 13.14
C ASN A 20 0.99 -3.34 12.85
N ARG A 21 1.87 -2.94 11.92
CA ARG A 21 3.05 -3.71 11.53
C ARG A 21 4.29 -3.15 12.21
N SER A 22 5.00 -4.02 12.93
CA SER A 22 6.32 -3.71 13.50
C SER A 22 7.49 -3.85 12.51
N ARG A 23 7.20 -4.27 11.28
CA ARG A 23 8.19 -4.45 10.20
C ARG A 23 7.62 -4.02 8.85
N PRO A 24 8.47 -3.59 7.90
CA PRO A 24 8.05 -3.36 6.53
C PRO A 24 7.37 -4.60 5.91
N SER A 25 6.37 -4.39 5.06
CA SER A 25 5.57 -5.45 4.44
C SER A 25 5.73 -5.46 2.93
N THR A 26 5.75 -6.63 2.30
CA THR A 26 5.80 -6.74 0.83
C THR A 26 4.49 -6.27 0.18
N ALA A 27 4.55 -5.93 -1.11
CA ALA A 27 3.34 -5.67 -1.90
C ALA A 27 2.35 -6.84 -1.85
N ARG A 28 2.85 -8.08 -1.82
CA ARG A 28 2.03 -9.29 -1.77
C ARG A 28 1.30 -9.44 -0.43
N GLU A 29 2.00 -9.27 0.70
CA GLU A 29 1.37 -9.28 2.03
C GLU A 29 0.26 -8.22 2.15
N ILE A 30 0.49 -7.04 1.55
CA ILE A 30 -0.50 -5.95 1.49
C ILE A 30 -1.71 -6.37 0.64
N GLN A 31 -1.50 -6.89 -0.57
CA GLN A 31 -2.57 -7.30 -1.47
C GLN A 31 -3.46 -8.39 -0.86
N GLU A 32 -2.86 -9.36 -0.18
CA GLU A 32 -3.58 -10.49 0.42
C GLU A 32 -4.36 -10.11 1.70
N THR A 33 -3.90 -9.09 2.44
CA THR A 33 -4.47 -8.77 3.76
C THR A 33 -5.39 -7.54 3.75
N VAL A 34 -5.12 -6.55 2.90
CA VAL A 34 -5.89 -5.31 2.91
C VAL A 34 -7.22 -5.51 2.18
N GLU A 35 -8.29 -5.15 2.88
CA GLU A 35 -9.64 -5.20 2.35
C GLU A 35 -9.76 -4.41 1.04
N GLY A 36 -10.30 -5.07 0.02
CA GLY A 36 -10.49 -4.50 -1.30
C GLY A 36 -9.27 -4.61 -2.23
N TYR A 37 -8.15 -5.23 -1.82
CA TYR A 37 -7.06 -5.61 -2.73
C TYR A 37 -7.05 -7.09 -3.11
N GLY A 38 -7.47 -8.00 -2.23
CA GLY A 38 -7.32 -9.45 -2.43
C GLY A 38 -7.94 -10.02 -3.70
N ASP A 39 -9.07 -9.45 -4.16
CA ASP A 39 -9.77 -9.90 -5.36
C ASP A 39 -9.24 -9.25 -6.67
N MET A 40 -8.24 -8.37 -6.58
CA MET A 40 -7.69 -7.67 -7.73
C MET A 40 -6.58 -8.48 -8.41
N SER A 41 -6.55 -8.42 -9.75
CA SER A 41 -5.35 -8.81 -10.50
C SER A 41 -4.16 -7.94 -10.10
N ASP A 42 -2.94 -8.45 -10.25
CA ASP A 42 -1.72 -7.76 -9.86
C ASP A 42 -1.58 -6.40 -10.56
N GLU A 43 -1.97 -6.30 -11.84
CA GLU A 43 -2.00 -5.03 -12.58
C GLU A 43 -3.00 -4.03 -11.98
N THR A 44 -4.20 -4.51 -11.63
CA THR A 44 -5.23 -3.66 -11.03
C THR A 44 -4.79 -3.19 -9.64
N PHE A 45 -4.25 -4.11 -8.84
CA PHE A 45 -3.68 -3.84 -7.54
C PHE A 45 -2.56 -2.81 -7.64
N ALA A 46 -1.54 -3.02 -8.49
CA ALA A 46 -0.41 -2.09 -8.63
C ALA A 46 -0.87 -0.65 -8.94
N ARG A 47 -1.81 -0.49 -9.87
CA ARG A 47 -2.39 0.82 -10.21
C ARG A 47 -3.16 1.42 -9.04
N ARG A 48 -3.99 0.64 -8.35
CA ARG A 48 -4.82 1.10 -7.22
C ARG A 48 -3.97 1.44 -6.01
N PHE A 49 -3.04 0.57 -5.64
CA PHE A 49 -2.11 0.76 -4.54
C PHE A 49 -1.23 2.00 -4.75
N SER A 50 -0.73 2.24 -5.97
CA SER A 50 -0.01 3.48 -6.31
C SER A 50 -0.88 4.71 -6.13
N GLY A 51 -2.11 4.70 -6.66
CA GLY A 51 -3.05 5.82 -6.52
C GLY A 51 -3.47 6.09 -5.07
N ASP A 52 -3.77 5.02 -4.32
CA ASP A 52 -4.19 5.10 -2.92
C ASP A 52 -3.05 5.67 -2.06
N ARG A 53 -1.78 5.26 -2.27
CA ARG A 53 -0.59 5.87 -1.63
C ARG A 53 -0.40 7.35 -2.01
N ALA A 54 -0.54 7.69 -3.29
CA ALA A 54 -0.40 9.07 -3.75
C ALA A 54 -1.45 9.99 -3.12
N ASP A 55 -2.66 9.48 -2.89
CA ASP A 55 -3.72 10.25 -2.23
C ASP A 55 -3.50 10.37 -0.73
N LEU A 56 -2.97 9.34 -0.06
CA LEU A 56 -2.56 9.41 1.34
C LEU A 56 -1.40 10.42 1.55
N ALA A 57 -0.45 10.47 0.62
CA ALA A 57 0.66 11.43 0.68
C ALA A 57 0.17 12.89 0.63
N LYS A 58 -0.91 13.19 -0.12
CA LYS A 58 -1.49 14.55 -0.19
C LYS A 58 -2.03 15.05 1.15
N ILE A 59 -2.34 14.15 2.08
CA ILE A 59 -2.81 14.47 3.43
C ILE A 59 -1.73 14.24 4.50
N GLY A 60 -0.48 14.08 4.09
CA GLY A 60 0.67 13.94 5.00
C GLY A 60 0.95 12.52 5.48
N ILE A 61 0.30 11.49 4.90
CA ILE A 61 0.57 10.10 5.27
C ILE A 61 1.44 9.45 4.19
N GLU A 62 2.74 9.35 4.45
CA GLU A 62 3.70 8.76 3.51
C GLU A 62 3.89 7.26 3.73
N VAL A 63 3.68 6.47 2.67
CA VAL A 63 4.04 5.05 2.62
C VAL A 63 5.34 4.91 1.83
N ARG A 64 6.45 4.71 2.55
CA ARG A 64 7.82 4.62 2.00
C ARG A 64 8.17 3.21 1.60
N VAL A 65 9.13 3.09 0.67
CA VAL A 65 9.77 1.83 0.31
C VAL A 65 11.05 1.69 1.14
N ALA A 66 11.20 0.59 1.87
CA ALA A 66 12.41 0.26 2.60
C ALA A 66 13.46 -0.27 1.62
N GLY A 67 14.66 0.31 1.66
CA GLY A 67 15.80 -0.05 0.80
C GLY A 67 16.33 1.11 -0.02
N THR A 68 17.56 0.95 -0.52
CA THR A 68 18.21 1.90 -1.42
C THR A 68 17.72 1.71 -2.87
N PRO A 69 17.69 2.75 -3.70
CA PRO A 69 17.29 2.64 -5.11
C PRO A 69 18.12 1.63 -5.91
N GLU A 70 19.34 1.29 -5.47
CA GLU A 70 20.22 0.28 -6.10
C GLU A 70 19.77 -1.18 -5.91
N THR A 71 18.87 -1.48 -4.96
CA THR A 71 18.33 -2.83 -4.72
C THR A 71 16.90 -3.02 -5.23
N ALA A 72 16.35 -2.03 -5.94
CA ALA A 72 14.98 -2.02 -6.44
C ALA A 72 14.79 -2.82 -7.75
N GLU A 73 15.50 -3.94 -7.93
CA GLU A 73 15.49 -4.71 -9.18
C GLU A 73 14.24 -5.60 -9.38
N ALA A 74 13.33 -5.66 -8.41
CA ALA A 74 12.00 -6.26 -8.60
C ALA A 74 10.94 -5.53 -7.77
N ALA A 75 9.82 -5.14 -8.40
CA ALA A 75 8.69 -4.50 -7.72
C ALA A 75 8.11 -5.36 -6.58
N GLU A 76 8.28 -6.68 -6.66
CA GLU A 76 7.85 -7.66 -5.66
C GLU A 76 8.73 -7.65 -4.39
N SER A 77 9.98 -7.20 -4.51
CA SER A 77 10.92 -7.13 -3.38
C SER A 77 10.84 -5.81 -2.61
N GLN A 78 10.00 -4.87 -3.07
CA GLN A 78 9.79 -3.61 -2.37
C GLN A 78 9.04 -3.85 -1.06
N LEU A 79 9.64 -3.39 0.02
CA LEU A 79 9.08 -3.43 1.35
C LEU A 79 8.44 -2.08 1.68
N TYR A 80 7.21 -2.06 2.17
CA TYR A 80 6.44 -0.85 2.43
C TYR A 80 6.22 -0.65 3.93
N LEU A 81 6.38 0.59 4.38
CA LEU A 81 6.11 1.02 5.75
C LEU A 81 5.56 2.44 5.77
N LEU A 82 4.91 2.82 6.87
CA LEU A 82 4.63 4.23 7.13
C LEU A 82 5.94 4.95 7.48
N SER A 83 6.06 6.21 7.07
CA SER A 83 7.16 7.05 7.55
C SER A 83 7.02 7.26 9.05
N GLU A 84 8.09 7.00 9.80
CA GLU A 84 8.27 7.59 11.12
C GLU A 84 8.80 9.02 10.93
N GLU A 85 8.32 9.95 11.76
CA GLU A 85 8.68 11.37 11.72
C GLU A 85 10.16 11.60 12.07
#